data_AF-A0A2G8JEJ1-F1
#
_entry.id   AF-A0A2G8JEJ1-F1
#
_cell.length_a   1.000
_cell.length_b   1.000
_cell.length_c   1.000
_cell.angle_alpha   90.00
_cell.angle_beta   90.00
_cell.angle_gamma   90.00
#
_symmetry.space_group_name_H-M   'P 1'
#
loop_
_entity.id
_entity.type
_entity.pdbx_description
1 polymer ?
#
loop_
_entity_poly.entity_id
_entity_poly.type
_entity_poly.pdbx_seq_one_letter_code
_entity_poly.pdbx_strand_id
1 'polypeptide(L)'
;MKKTAHVTNVVICFHKILKELWEDVQGLDDFQAKVSVMETVDKFFELLVGPLSEFPLFLRDTYHSAIVQLTHLQIELISWSMENFEVTVEGVPLPLAPQCTHGSFFTISLKEQKLEEKKIPSGMETDTMETDDRSNSPVPLLPSSIMLLDTAHEYLGRKSWCCNSSGALLKLTADILSGELEKIPEETHPFSEDIQQSLEQCFYCLYGHPHKRTKAKHLQDHGVEEVPLTWSYGKCMFAYFKPKMLPEFDGYKTSSMSGDLENLFLRITKVIPSGERPEDSVEKIHAYIDGSSDDVPTLSAGVSPNSPVVTEIFYLLADYYFKNKEFGKANRFYINDICFCPNRLDSWAGLALAKSGRLELKLNSCDAKLRAGL
;
A
#
# COMPACT_ATOMS: atom_id res chain seq x y z
N MET A 1 -31.56 11.36 -21.78
CA MET A 1 -31.39 12.63 -22.49
C MET A 1 -31.46 13.86 -21.58
N LYS A 2 -32.51 14.07 -20.76
CA LYS A 2 -32.57 15.26 -19.87
C LYS A 2 -31.54 15.28 -18.72
N LYS A 3 -31.29 14.14 -18.05
CA LYS A 3 -30.22 14.04 -17.02
C LYS A 3 -28.83 14.24 -17.61
N THR A 4 -28.61 13.76 -18.84
CA THR A 4 -27.32 13.83 -19.54
C THR A 4 -26.92 15.26 -19.92
N ALA A 5 -27.86 16.08 -20.42
CA ALA A 5 -27.61 17.49 -20.71
C ALA A 5 -27.32 18.34 -19.45
N HIS A 6 -27.81 17.90 -18.29
CA HIS A 6 -27.59 18.59 -17.03
C HIS A 6 -26.15 18.40 -16.54
N VAL A 7 -25.63 17.17 -16.60
CA VAL A 7 -24.23 16.86 -16.28
C VAL A 7 -23.26 17.58 -17.23
N THR A 8 -23.62 17.70 -18.53
CA THR A 8 -22.86 18.47 -19.53
C THR A 8 -22.67 19.94 -19.12
N ASN A 9 -23.77 20.64 -18.82
CA ASN A 9 -23.70 22.06 -18.47
C ASN A 9 -22.94 22.27 -17.16
N VAL A 10 -23.06 21.32 -16.23
CA VAL A 10 -22.30 21.32 -14.97
C VAL A 10 -20.80 21.31 -15.27
N VAL A 11 -20.24 20.32 -15.96
CA VAL A 11 -18.76 20.24 -16.13
C VAL A 11 -18.16 21.45 -16.87
N ILE A 12 -18.83 21.97 -17.90
CA ILE A 12 -18.36 23.15 -18.63
C ILE A 12 -18.44 24.42 -17.77
N CYS A 13 -19.55 24.62 -17.06
CA CYS A 13 -19.68 25.74 -16.12
C CYS A 13 -18.62 25.63 -15.01
N PHE A 14 -18.35 24.43 -14.52
CA PHE A 14 -17.33 24.18 -13.51
C PHE A 14 -15.91 24.51 -13.99
N HIS A 15 -15.53 24.06 -15.19
CA HIS A 15 -14.24 24.43 -15.78
C HIS A 15 -14.09 25.95 -15.91
N LYS A 16 -15.13 26.63 -16.40
CA LYS A 16 -15.10 28.08 -16.56
C LYS A 16 -15.00 28.81 -15.22
N ILE A 17 -15.79 28.40 -14.23
CA ILE A 17 -15.77 28.97 -12.87
C ILE A 17 -14.41 28.74 -12.22
N LEU A 18 -13.83 27.55 -12.32
CA LEU A 18 -12.52 27.25 -11.74
C LEU A 18 -11.38 28.02 -12.40
N LYS A 19 -11.44 28.20 -13.72
CA LYS A 19 -10.46 29.02 -14.44
C LYS A 19 -10.55 30.49 -14.04
N GLU A 20 -11.76 31.05 -13.98
CA GLU A 20 -11.98 32.44 -13.52
C GLU A 20 -11.54 32.61 -12.06
N LEU A 21 -11.89 31.68 -11.17
CA LEU A 21 -11.43 31.68 -9.77
C LEU A 21 -9.91 31.58 -9.66
N TRP A 22 -9.24 30.81 -10.52
CA TRP A 22 -7.77 30.70 -10.51
C TRP A 22 -7.09 31.98 -10.97
N GLU A 23 -7.59 32.58 -12.05
CA GLU A 23 -7.12 33.89 -12.52
C GLU A 23 -7.30 34.97 -11.43
N ASP A 24 -8.44 34.94 -10.72
CA ASP A 24 -8.69 35.82 -9.57
C ASP A 24 -7.72 35.56 -8.41
N VAL A 25 -7.43 34.29 -8.07
CA VAL A 25 -6.46 33.91 -7.02
C VAL A 25 -5.05 34.40 -7.33
N GLN A 26 -4.63 34.33 -8.60
CA GLN A 26 -3.33 34.84 -9.03
C GLN A 26 -3.24 36.37 -8.91
N GLY A 27 -4.36 37.07 -9.12
CA GLY A 27 -4.44 38.53 -9.02
C GLY A 27 -4.65 39.10 -7.61
N LEU A 28 -4.96 38.26 -6.62
CA LEU A 28 -5.07 38.68 -5.23
C LEU A 28 -3.67 38.88 -4.61
N ASP A 29 -3.52 39.86 -3.72
CA ASP A 29 -2.31 40.03 -2.90
C ASP A 29 -2.52 39.58 -1.44
N ASP A 30 -3.79 39.47 -1.00
CA ASP A 30 -4.14 39.09 0.37
C ASP A 30 -4.16 37.57 0.56
N PHE A 31 -3.34 37.10 1.51
CA PHE A 31 -3.21 35.67 1.83
C PHE A 31 -4.52 35.06 2.35
N GLN A 32 -5.27 35.77 3.19
CA GLN A 32 -6.52 35.27 3.77
C GLN A 32 -7.63 35.17 2.72
N ALA A 33 -7.74 36.15 1.81
CA ALA A 33 -8.62 36.07 0.66
C ALA A 33 -8.31 34.84 -0.21
N LYS A 34 -7.03 34.55 -0.48
CA LYS A 34 -6.66 33.37 -1.27
C LYS A 34 -7.00 32.05 -0.57
N VAL A 35 -6.79 31.95 0.74
CA VAL A 35 -7.22 30.77 1.53
C VAL A 35 -8.73 30.57 1.45
N SER A 36 -9.53 31.65 1.56
CA SER A 36 -10.99 31.56 1.44
C SER A 36 -11.44 31.11 0.04
N VAL A 37 -10.76 31.54 -1.02
CA VAL A 37 -11.05 31.07 -2.38
C VAL A 37 -10.67 29.60 -2.52
N MET A 38 -9.55 29.17 -1.95
CA MET A 38 -9.16 27.76 -1.91
C MET A 38 -10.19 26.87 -1.21
N GLU A 39 -10.70 27.27 -0.04
CA GLU A 39 -11.78 26.52 0.64
C GLU A 39 -13.06 26.42 -0.21
N THR A 40 -13.31 27.45 -1.03
CA THR A 40 -14.45 27.48 -1.95
C THR A 40 -14.23 26.51 -3.12
N VAL A 41 -13.03 26.51 -3.69
CA VAL A 41 -12.59 25.56 -4.72
C VAL A 41 -12.69 24.12 -4.20
N ASP A 42 -12.26 23.87 -2.97
CA ASP A 42 -12.34 22.55 -2.33
C ASP A 42 -13.77 22.03 -2.24
N LYS A 43 -14.69 22.86 -1.71
CA LYS A 43 -16.13 22.53 -1.64
C LYS A 43 -16.73 22.31 -3.03
N PHE A 44 -16.27 23.07 -4.02
CA PHE A 44 -16.69 22.89 -5.41
C PHE A 44 -16.28 21.53 -5.96
N PHE A 45 -15.05 21.08 -5.70
CA PHE A 45 -14.60 19.75 -6.11
C PHE A 45 -15.37 18.62 -5.40
N GLU A 46 -15.64 18.73 -4.09
CA GLU A 46 -16.45 17.73 -3.39
C GLU A 46 -17.85 17.54 -4.01
N LEU A 47 -18.50 18.65 -4.42
CA LEU A 47 -19.80 18.62 -5.09
C LEU A 47 -19.73 17.98 -6.48
N LEU A 48 -18.57 18.01 -7.14
CA LEU A 48 -18.35 17.45 -8.47
C LEU A 48 -18.15 15.92 -8.42
N VAL A 49 -17.61 15.40 -7.31
CA VAL A 49 -17.22 13.98 -7.17
C VAL A 49 -18.42 13.04 -7.23
N GLY A 50 -19.52 13.39 -6.58
CA GLY A 50 -20.76 12.61 -6.63
C GLY A 50 -21.28 12.41 -8.06
N PRO A 51 -21.59 13.49 -8.79
CA PRO A 51 -22.06 13.43 -10.19
C PRO A 51 -21.11 12.72 -11.15
N LEU A 52 -19.79 12.93 -11.03
CA LEU A 52 -18.80 12.28 -11.89
C LEU A 52 -18.68 10.77 -11.60
N SER A 53 -18.89 10.37 -10.34
CA SER A 53 -18.87 8.95 -9.97
C SER A 53 -20.04 8.13 -10.51
N GLU A 54 -21.18 8.79 -10.82
CA GLU A 54 -22.38 8.14 -11.37
C GLU A 54 -22.37 8.01 -12.90
N PHE A 55 -21.59 8.84 -13.64
CA PHE A 55 -21.65 8.92 -15.11
C PHE A 55 -20.28 8.90 -15.83
N PRO A 56 -19.41 7.92 -15.59
CA PRO A 56 -18.04 7.93 -16.13
C PRO A 56 -17.93 7.69 -17.65
N LEU A 57 -18.93 7.06 -18.29
CA LEU A 57 -18.90 6.76 -19.74
C LEU A 57 -19.19 7.97 -20.65
N PHE A 58 -19.90 8.98 -20.15
CA PHE A 58 -20.43 10.07 -20.98
C PHE A 58 -19.50 11.29 -21.07
N LEU A 59 -18.58 11.44 -20.11
CA LEU A 59 -17.62 12.53 -20.05
C LEU A 59 -16.47 12.38 -21.07
N ARG A 60 -16.27 11.15 -21.54
CA ARG A 60 -15.09 10.65 -22.25
C ARG A 60 -14.79 11.34 -23.59
N ASP A 61 -15.71 11.28 -24.55
CA ASP A 61 -15.37 11.65 -25.94
C ASP A 61 -15.58 13.14 -26.24
N THR A 62 -16.31 13.87 -25.38
CA THR A 62 -16.67 15.28 -25.64
C THR A 62 -15.91 16.26 -24.74
N TYR A 63 -15.38 15.83 -23.59
CA TYR A 63 -14.86 16.75 -22.55
C TYR A 63 -13.46 16.42 -22.02
N HIS A 64 -12.74 15.47 -22.65
CA HIS A 64 -11.36 15.11 -22.31
C HIS A 64 -10.46 16.35 -22.12
N SER A 65 -10.54 17.32 -23.04
CA SER A 65 -9.76 18.57 -22.94
C SER A 65 -10.10 19.41 -21.71
N ALA A 66 -11.38 19.50 -21.32
CA ALA A 66 -11.81 20.30 -20.17
C ALA A 66 -11.37 19.65 -18.86
N ILE A 67 -11.43 18.32 -18.79
CA ILE A 67 -10.98 17.55 -17.63
C ILE A 67 -9.45 17.63 -17.48
N VAL A 68 -8.69 17.47 -18.57
CA VAL A 68 -7.23 17.66 -18.55
C VAL A 68 -6.87 19.07 -18.07
N GLN A 69 -7.56 20.11 -18.54
CA GLN A 69 -7.31 21.47 -18.11
C GLN A 69 -7.70 21.72 -16.65
N LEU A 70 -8.81 21.13 -16.18
CA LEU A 70 -9.18 21.13 -14.76
C LEU A 70 -8.09 20.50 -13.90
N THR A 71 -7.53 19.38 -14.33
CA THR A 71 -6.40 18.70 -13.67
C THR A 71 -5.16 19.60 -13.60
N HIS A 72 -4.80 20.26 -14.70
CA HIS A 72 -3.68 21.21 -14.71
C HIS A 72 -3.89 22.40 -13.76
N LEU A 73 -5.05 23.05 -13.81
CA LEU A 73 -5.39 24.16 -12.91
C LEU A 73 -5.33 23.73 -11.44
N GLN A 74 -5.76 22.51 -11.14
CA GLN A 74 -5.73 21.98 -9.78
C GLN A 74 -4.32 21.64 -9.30
N ILE A 75 -3.44 21.15 -10.18
CA ILE A 75 -2.01 20.97 -9.87
C ILE A 75 -1.36 22.32 -9.54
N GLU A 76 -1.63 23.36 -10.32
CA GLU A 76 -1.12 24.70 -10.05
C GLU A 76 -1.66 25.25 -8.72
N LEU A 77 -2.93 24.99 -8.40
CA LEU A 77 -3.58 25.42 -7.16
C LEU A 77 -3.03 24.70 -5.92
N ILE A 78 -2.73 23.41 -6.03
CA ILE A 78 -2.01 22.65 -4.99
C ILE A 78 -0.58 23.18 -4.85
N SER A 79 0.13 23.40 -5.96
CA SER A 79 1.49 23.97 -5.95
C SER A 79 1.53 25.30 -5.21
N TRP A 80 0.60 26.20 -5.55
CA TRP A 80 0.49 27.51 -4.92
C TRP A 80 0.12 27.41 -3.44
N SER A 81 -0.88 26.60 -3.10
CA SER A 81 -1.28 26.38 -1.70
C SER A 81 -0.11 25.98 -0.83
N MET A 82 0.67 25.01 -1.32
CA MET A 82 1.76 24.43 -0.57
C MET A 82 2.97 25.36 -0.48
N GLU A 83 3.25 26.17 -1.52
CA GLU A 83 4.29 27.20 -1.50
C GLU A 83 3.98 28.37 -0.56
N ASN A 84 2.70 28.71 -0.40
CA ASN A 84 2.28 29.81 0.48
C ASN A 84 1.96 29.33 1.91
N PHE A 85 1.90 28.01 2.13
CA PHE A 85 1.70 27.42 3.46
C PHE A 85 2.87 27.68 4.43
N GLU A 86 4.07 27.99 3.93
CA GLU A 86 5.23 28.37 4.77
C GLU A 86 5.16 29.82 5.27
N VAL A 87 4.19 30.62 4.82
CA VAL A 87 4.07 32.04 5.18
C VAL A 87 2.82 32.26 6.03
N THR A 88 2.90 32.03 7.34
CA THR A 88 2.71 33.08 8.38
C THR A 88 2.42 32.58 9.81
N VAL A 89 3.20 33.18 10.73
CA VAL A 89 2.81 33.78 12.01
C VAL A 89 2.42 32.85 13.17
N GLU A 90 3.27 32.91 14.20
CA GLU A 90 3.02 32.39 15.55
C GLU A 90 1.59 32.69 16.03
N GLY A 91 0.83 31.64 16.34
CA GLY A 91 -0.30 31.71 17.27
C GLY A 91 -1.72 31.69 16.71
N VAL A 92 -1.94 31.50 15.40
CA VAL A 92 -3.30 31.31 14.86
C VAL A 92 -3.56 29.82 14.58
N PRO A 93 -4.62 29.20 15.14
CA PRO A 93 -5.01 27.83 14.77
C PRO A 93 -5.42 27.79 13.29
N LEU A 94 -4.86 26.84 12.54
CA LEU A 94 -5.10 26.65 11.12
C LEU A 94 -6.61 26.64 10.75
N PRO A 95 -7.05 27.36 9.70
CA PRO A 95 -8.13 26.87 8.86
C PRO A 95 -7.64 25.57 8.24
N LEU A 96 -8.46 24.53 8.28
CA LEU A 96 -8.17 23.18 7.80
C LEU A 96 -7.19 23.20 6.62
N ALA A 97 -5.99 22.63 6.79
CA ALA A 97 -5.15 22.26 5.66
C ALA A 97 -6.03 21.61 4.57
N PRO A 98 -5.74 21.74 3.26
CA PRO A 98 -6.54 21.16 2.18
C PRO A 98 -6.54 19.62 2.26
N GLN A 99 -7.29 19.09 3.22
CA GLN A 99 -7.38 17.70 3.63
C GLN A 99 -8.36 16.95 2.71
N CYS A 100 -9.24 17.68 2.03
CA CYS A 100 -10.36 17.12 1.27
C CYS A 100 -10.20 17.20 -0.26
N THR A 101 -9.36 18.09 -0.80
CA THR A 101 -9.16 18.21 -2.26
C THR A 101 -8.37 17.08 -2.90
N HIS A 102 -7.55 16.39 -2.10
CA HIS A 102 -6.60 15.42 -2.64
C HIS A 102 -7.25 14.05 -2.91
N GLY A 103 -8.04 13.49 -1.98
CA GLY A 103 -8.57 12.12 -2.14
C GLY A 103 -9.67 11.97 -3.20
N SER A 104 -10.53 12.99 -3.33
CA SER A 104 -11.73 12.92 -4.16
C SER A 104 -11.43 13.12 -5.66
N PHE A 105 -10.39 13.91 -5.96
CA PHE A 105 -9.92 14.23 -7.32
C PHE A 105 -9.33 13.03 -8.05
N PHE A 106 -8.39 12.32 -7.42
CA PHE A 106 -7.73 11.19 -8.06
C PHE A 106 -8.69 10.02 -8.29
N THR A 107 -9.65 9.80 -7.39
CA THR A 107 -10.71 8.79 -7.54
C THR A 107 -11.53 8.98 -8.82
N ILE A 108 -11.70 10.22 -9.29
CA ILE A 108 -12.38 10.56 -10.55
C ILE A 108 -11.49 10.21 -11.75
N SER A 109 -10.25 10.73 -11.82
CA SER A 109 -9.33 10.43 -12.93
C SER A 109 -9.06 8.92 -13.09
N LEU A 110 -9.05 8.17 -11.99
CA LEU A 110 -8.85 6.72 -12.00
C LEU A 110 -10.06 5.92 -12.51
N LYS A 111 -11.27 6.39 -12.19
CA LYS A 111 -12.49 5.75 -12.69
C LYS A 111 -12.65 5.98 -14.19
N GLU A 112 -12.20 7.11 -14.71
CA GLU A 112 -12.20 7.39 -16.15
C GLU A 112 -11.21 6.48 -16.92
N GLN A 113 -10.04 6.19 -16.35
CA GLN A 113 -9.02 5.36 -17.00
C GLN A 113 -9.35 3.86 -17.03
N LYS A 114 -9.92 3.29 -15.95
CA LYS A 114 -10.39 1.89 -15.94
C LYS A 114 -11.47 1.60 -16.99
N LEU A 115 -12.10 2.65 -17.51
CA LEU A 115 -13.04 2.58 -18.63
C LEU A 115 -12.39 2.78 -20.00
N GLU A 116 -11.20 3.36 -20.07
CA GLU A 116 -10.36 3.43 -21.27
C GLU A 116 -9.69 2.10 -21.58
N GLU A 117 -9.17 1.41 -20.57
CA GLU A 117 -8.53 0.08 -20.70
C GLU A 117 -9.51 -1.00 -21.18
N LYS A 118 -10.79 -0.90 -20.78
CA LYS A 118 -11.88 -1.75 -21.31
C LYS A 118 -12.19 -1.52 -22.79
N LYS A 119 -11.59 -0.50 -23.44
CA LYS A 119 -11.77 -0.19 -24.86
C LYS A 119 -10.71 -0.86 -25.76
N ILE A 120 -9.66 -1.52 -25.26
CA ILE A 120 -8.75 -2.32 -26.12
C ILE A 120 -9.52 -3.58 -26.53
N PRO A 121 -9.95 -3.74 -27.80
CA PRO A 121 -10.64 -4.94 -28.22
C PRO A 121 -9.62 -6.07 -28.32
N SER A 122 -9.82 -7.15 -27.55
CA SER A 122 -9.28 -8.45 -27.89
C SER A 122 -9.92 -8.90 -29.21
N GLY A 123 -9.24 -8.62 -30.31
CA GLY A 123 -9.59 -9.09 -31.65
C GLY A 123 -10.49 -8.14 -32.43
N MET A 124 -10.04 -7.71 -33.61
CA MET A 124 -10.84 -7.83 -34.82
C MET A 124 -9.97 -7.76 -36.07
N GLU A 125 -10.29 -8.65 -37.00
CA GLU A 125 -9.71 -8.89 -38.31
C GLU A 125 -9.74 -7.66 -39.23
N THR A 126 -8.71 -7.51 -40.07
CA THR A 126 -8.83 -6.79 -41.35
C THR A 126 -8.09 -7.56 -42.45
N ASP A 127 -8.85 -8.21 -43.31
CA ASP A 127 -8.44 -8.57 -44.67
C ASP A 127 -8.26 -7.28 -45.50
N THR A 128 -7.05 -7.04 -46.03
CA THR A 128 -6.74 -6.87 -47.47
C THR A 128 -5.40 -6.15 -47.72
N MET A 129 -4.59 -6.81 -48.55
CA MET A 129 -3.55 -6.33 -49.48
C MET A 129 -2.29 -5.59 -48.98
N GLU A 130 -1.20 -6.36 -49.08
CA GLU A 130 0.23 -6.06 -49.30
C GLU A 130 0.66 -4.59 -49.50
N THR A 131 1.56 -4.09 -48.66
CA THR A 131 2.96 -3.77 -49.02
C THR A 131 3.80 -3.47 -47.76
N ASP A 132 5.07 -3.83 -47.88
CA ASP A 132 6.25 -3.78 -46.99
C ASP A 132 6.39 -2.66 -45.91
N ASP A 133 7.24 -3.00 -44.92
CA ASP A 133 7.99 -2.15 -43.97
C ASP A 133 7.49 -2.00 -42.50
N ARG A 134 8.28 -2.66 -41.62
CA ARG A 134 8.56 -2.44 -40.18
C ARG A 134 7.51 -2.75 -39.11
N SER A 135 7.94 -3.68 -38.26
CA SER A 135 7.54 -3.89 -36.87
C SER A 135 7.22 -2.58 -36.13
N ASN A 136 5.94 -2.27 -35.98
CA ASN A 136 5.47 -1.35 -34.95
C ASN A 136 4.20 -1.94 -34.33
N SER A 137 4.37 -3.03 -33.57
CA SER A 137 3.36 -3.38 -32.56
C SER A 137 3.30 -2.19 -31.60
N PRO A 138 2.14 -1.54 -31.37
CA PRO A 138 2.06 -0.49 -30.37
C PRO A 138 2.43 -1.14 -29.04
N VAL A 139 3.62 -0.82 -28.53
CA VAL A 139 3.99 -1.16 -27.16
C VAL A 139 2.84 -0.62 -26.33
N PRO A 140 2.15 -1.44 -25.51
CA PRO A 140 1.18 -0.92 -24.56
C PRO A 140 1.85 0.24 -23.84
N LEU A 141 1.15 1.32 -23.47
CA LEU A 141 1.74 2.40 -22.67
C LEU A 141 1.24 2.26 -21.24
N LEU A 142 2.06 2.64 -20.26
CA LEU A 142 1.61 2.72 -18.86
C LEU A 142 0.39 3.64 -18.81
N PRO A 143 -0.67 3.29 -18.06
CA PRO A 143 -1.84 4.14 -17.92
C PRO A 143 -1.45 5.58 -17.52
N SER A 144 -1.87 6.58 -18.32
CA SER A 144 -1.68 8.01 -18.04
C SER A 144 -1.98 8.43 -16.59
N SER A 145 -2.92 7.78 -15.91
CA SER A 145 -3.25 8.03 -14.50
C SER A 145 -2.13 7.60 -13.57
N ILE A 146 -1.47 6.47 -13.85
CA ILE A 146 -0.32 6.03 -13.07
C ILE A 146 0.84 6.99 -13.31
N MET A 147 1.10 7.37 -14.57
CA MET A 147 2.11 8.37 -14.89
C MET A 147 1.87 9.71 -14.18
N LEU A 148 0.60 10.15 -14.09
CA LEU A 148 0.22 11.36 -13.38
C LEU A 148 0.46 11.23 -11.87
N LEU A 149 0.11 10.09 -11.27
CA LEU A 149 0.35 9.82 -9.85
C LEU A 149 1.84 9.78 -9.51
N ASP A 150 2.64 9.17 -10.38
CA ASP A 150 4.09 9.11 -10.24
C ASP A 150 4.70 10.51 -10.37
N THR A 151 4.24 11.31 -11.34
CA THR A 151 4.67 12.71 -11.50
C THR A 151 4.30 13.56 -10.28
N ALA A 152 3.08 13.38 -9.75
CA ALA A 152 2.62 14.08 -8.56
C ALA A 152 3.43 13.68 -7.32
N HIS A 153 3.73 12.38 -7.17
CA HIS A 153 4.59 11.89 -6.11
C HIS A 153 6.00 12.47 -6.25
N GLU A 154 6.62 12.42 -7.43
CA GLU A 154 7.97 12.95 -7.65
C GLU A 154 8.04 14.45 -7.33
N TYR A 155 7.06 15.23 -7.79
CA TYR A 155 6.99 16.66 -7.51
C TYR A 155 6.91 16.95 -6.00
N LEU A 156 6.02 16.27 -5.27
CA LEU A 156 5.89 16.44 -3.82
C LEU A 156 7.10 15.87 -3.06
N GLY A 157 7.71 14.80 -3.57
CA GLY A 157 8.86 14.13 -3.00
C GLY A 157 10.10 15.01 -2.97
N ARG A 158 10.34 15.80 -4.03
CA ARG A 158 11.41 16.80 -4.09
C ARG A 158 11.30 17.88 -3.02
N LYS A 159 10.08 18.15 -2.54
CA LYS A 159 9.78 19.09 -1.46
C LYS A 159 9.57 18.41 -0.10
N SER A 160 9.78 17.09 0.00
CA SER A 160 9.51 16.30 1.21
C SER A 160 8.06 16.38 1.71
N TRP A 161 7.10 16.52 0.80
CA TRP A 161 5.67 16.68 1.11
C TRP A 161 4.80 15.50 0.70
N CYS A 162 5.38 14.43 0.16
CA CYS A 162 4.58 13.29 -0.31
C CYS A 162 3.83 12.54 0.80
N CYS A 163 4.19 12.74 2.07
CA CYS A 163 3.45 12.21 3.23
C CYS A 163 2.54 13.23 3.94
N ASN A 164 2.39 14.43 3.42
CA ASN A 164 1.44 15.41 3.96
C ASN A 164 0.00 14.85 3.94
N SER A 165 -0.85 15.38 4.80
CA SER A 165 -2.23 14.89 4.98
C SER A 165 -2.27 13.38 5.28
N SER A 166 -1.36 12.92 6.15
CA SER A 166 -1.21 11.50 6.53
C SER A 166 -1.01 10.57 5.32
N GLY A 167 -0.31 11.04 4.29
CA GLY A 167 0.04 10.29 3.09
C GLY A 167 -1.15 9.93 2.21
N ALA A 168 -2.23 10.73 2.22
CA ALA A 168 -3.46 10.44 1.48
C ALA A 168 -3.23 10.16 -0.02
N LEU A 169 -2.35 10.93 -0.68
CA LEU A 169 -1.98 10.69 -2.07
C LEU A 169 -1.34 9.31 -2.25
N LEU A 170 -0.28 9.03 -1.49
CA LEU A 170 0.48 7.78 -1.63
C LEU A 170 -0.34 6.55 -1.27
N LYS A 171 -1.25 6.68 -0.30
CA LYS A 171 -2.21 5.64 0.08
C LYS A 171 -3.11 5.29 -1.09
N LEU A 172 -3.66 6.31 -1.75
CA LEU A 172 -4.46 6.15 -2.94
C LEU A 172 -3.65 5.56 -4.10
N THR A 173 -2.46 6.11 -4.38
CA THR A 173 -1.52 5.57 -5.38
C THR A 173 -1.23 4.09 -5.13
N ALA A 174 -0.90 3.72 -3.89
CA ALA A 174 -0.62 2.33 -3.52
C ALA A 174 -1.83 1.41 -3.74
N ASP A 175 -3.04 1.85 -3.39
CA ASP A 175 -4.27 1.05 -3.59
C ASP A 175 -4.55 0.81 -5.09
N ILE A 176 -4.23 1.77 -5.95
CA ILE A 176 -4.39 1.65 -7.40
C ILE A 176 -3.37 0.71 -7.98
N LEU A 177 -2.09 0.93 -7.69
CA LEU A 177 -0.99 0.12 -8.20
C LEU A 177 -1.16 -1.35 -7.76
N SER A 178 -1.54 -1.57 -6.50
CA SER A 178 -1.88 -2.91 -5.99
C SER A 178 -3.02 -3.54 -6.78
N GLY A 179 -4.10 -2.79 -7.02
CA GLY A 179 -5.23 -3.26 -7.79
C GLY A 179 -4.95 -3.49 -9.29
N GLU A 180 -3.93 -2.82 -9.86
CA GLU A 180 -3.47 -3.12 -11.22
C GLU A 180 -2.62 -4.39 -11.27
N LEU A 181 -1.73 -4.60 -10.29
CA LEU A 181 -0.96 -5.85 -10.19
C LEU A 181 -1.86 -7.08 -10.00
N GLU A 182 -2.96 -6.97 -9.26
CA GLU A 182 -3.91 -8.07 -9.06
C GLU A 182 -4.64 -8.50 -10.35
N LYS A 183 -4.83 -7.59 -11.31
CA LYS A 183 -5.54 -7.88 -12.57
C LYS A 183 -4.65 -8.56 -13.61
N ILE A 184 -3.34 -8.51 -13.42
CA ILE A 184 -2.36 -8.81 -14.46
C ILE A 184 -1.66 -10.14 -14.14
N PRO A 185 -1.61 -11.12 -15.06
CA PRO A 185 -0.74 -12.28 -14.91
C PRO A 185 0.74 -11.87 -14.90
N GLU A 186 1.50 -12.29 -13.88
CA GLU A 186 2.89 -11.84 -13.58
C GLU A 186 3.87 -11.87 -14.76
N GLU A 187 3.69 -12.74 -15.75
CA GLU A 187 4.71 -13.04 -16.77
C GLU A 187 4.54 -12.31 -18.12
N THR A 188 3.48 -11.51 -18.32
CA THR A 188 3.12 -11.06 -19.69
C THR A 188 2.98 -9.54 -19.86
N HIS A 189 3.14 -8.73 -18.81
CA HIS A 189 2.86 -7.30 -18.90
C HIS A 189 4.13 -6.44 -18.98
N PRO A 190 4.28 -5.60 -20.02
CA PRO A 190 5.49 -4.81 -20.25
C PRO A 190 5.81 -3.78 -19.15
N PHE A 191 4.86 -3.46 -18.27
CA PHE A 191 5.02 -2.47 -17.17
C PHE A 191 4.93 -3.05 -15.76
N SER A 192 4.91 -4.37 -15.60
CA SER A 192 4.78 -4.97 -14.27
C SER A 192 5.87 -4.47 -13.32
N GLU A 193 7.11 -4.38 -13.82
CA GLU A 193 8.26 -3.88 -13.06
C GLU A 193 8.11 -2.40 -12.68
N ASP A 194 7.69 -1.54 -13.60
CA ASP A 194 7.50 -0.10 -13.31
C ASP A 194 6.41 0.11 -12.26
N ILE A 195 5.28 -0.61 -12.34
CA ILE A 195 4.20 -0.55 -11.37
C ILE A 195 4.68 -1.03 -9.99
N GLN A 196 5.48 -2.10 -9.94
CA GLN A 196 6.09 -2.60 -8.71
C GLN A 196 7.04 -1.58 -8.09
N GLN A 197 7.93 -0.98 -8.89
CA GLN A 197 8.87 0.04 -8.41
C GLN A 197 8.14 1.28 -7.87
N SER A 198 7.09 1.76 -8.57
CA SER A 198 6.27 2.87 -8.10
C SER A 198 5.52 2.53 -6.79
N LEU A 199 5.05 1.28 -6.65
CA LEU A 199 4.38 0.81 -5.43
C LEU A 199 5.36 0.71 -4.25
N GLU A 200 6.54 0.16 -4.49
CA GLU A 200 7.61 0.08 -3.49
C GLU A 200 8.07 1.49 -3.05
N GLN A 201 8.16 2.44 -3.98
CA GLN A 201 8.44 3.84 -3.67
C GLN A 201 7.34 4.46 -2.79
N CYS A 202 6.07 4.12 -3.01
CA CYS A 202 4.97 4.55 -2.15
C CYS A 202 5.10 3.95 -0.73
N PHE A 203 5.37 2.65 -0.60
CA PHE A 203 5.57 2.01 0.70
C PHE A 203 6.79 2.54 1.44
N TYR A 204 7.87 2.83 0.72
CA TYR A 204 9.08 3.42 1.29
C TYR A 204 8.82 4.81 1.87
N CYS A 205 8.12 5.69 1.12
CA CYS A 205 7.76 7.00 1.62
C CYS A 205 6.75 6.93 2.78
N LEU A 206 5.68 6.12 2.65
CA LEU A 206 4.63 6.03 3.66
C LEU A 206 5.11 5.41 4.97
N TYR A 207 5.86 4.32 4.88
CA TYR A 207 6.10 3.44 6.02
C TYR A 207 7.58 3.16 6.27
N GLY A 208 8.51 3.74 5.50
CA GLY A 208 9.95 3.53 5.70
C GLY A 208 10.41 2.09 5.48
N HIS A 209 9.71 1.33 4.61
CA HIS A 209 10.07 -0.04 4.25
C HIS A 209 10.43 -0.14 2.76
N PRO A 210 11.55 -0.80 2.38
CA PRO A 210 12.61 -1.34 3.23
C PRO A 210 13.36 -0.25 4.02
N HIS A 211 14.15 -0.65 5.02
CA HIS A 211 14.87 0.32 5.87
C HIS A 211 15.90 1.12 5.06
N LYS A 212 16.18 2.37 5.43
CA LYS A 212 17.08 3.28 4.68
C LYS A 212 18.46 2.69 4.32
N ARG A 213 18.99 1.81 5.17
CA ARG A 213 20.31 1.15 4.99
C ARG A 213 20.29 -0.03 4.02
N THR A 214 19.13 -0.63 3.81
CA THR A 214 18.93 -1.86 3.05
C THR A 214 18.04 -1.63 1.81
N LYS A 215 17.67 -0.37 1.55
CA LYS A 215 16.81 0.00 0.44
C LYS A 215 17.38 -0.41 -0.91
N ALA A 216 16.48 -0.77 -1.82
CA ALA A 216 16.81 -1.03 -3.21
C ALA A 216 17.29 0.26 -3.91
N LYS A 217 18.12 0.10 -4.96
CA LYS A 217 18.71 1.23 -5.69
C LYS A 217 17.68 2.13 -6.37
N HIS A 218 16.54 1.56 -6.79
CA HIS A 218 15.48 2.32 -7.45
C HIS A 218 14.72 3.23 -6.46
N LEU A 219 14.87 3.03 -5.14
CA LEU A 219 14.16 3.79 -4.12
C LEU A 219 14.85 5.12 -3.80
N GLN A 220 14.11 6.21 -4.01
CA GLN A 220 14.52 7.58 -3.72
C GLN A 220 14.14 7.95 -2.28
N ASP A 221 15.08 8.59 -1.56
CA ASP A 221 14.80 9.08 -0.20
C ASP A 221 14.32 10.53 -0.24
N HIS A 222 13.01 10.72 -0.09
CA HIS A 222 12.37 12.04 -0.03
C HIS A 222 12.47 12.70 1.37
N GLY A 223 13.09 12.04 2.37
CA GLY A 223 13.30 12.63 3.69
C GLY A 223 12.02 12.91 4.49
N VAL A 224 10.92 12.25 4.15
CA VAL A 224 9.61 12.43 4.77
C VAL A 224 9.48 11.71 6.12
N GLU A 225 8.63 12.24 6.99
CA GLU A 225 8.22 11.55 8.22
C GLU A 225 7.23 10.42 7.90
N GLU A 226 7.46 9.25 8.49
CA GLU A 226 6.65 8.05 8.26
C GLU A 226 5.23 8.20 8.83
N VAL A 227 4.26 7.71 8.08
CA VAL A 227 2.86 7.64 8.53
C VAL A 227 2.66 6.40 9.42
N PRO A 228 1.84 6.48 10.50
CA PRO A 228 1.51 5.31 11.30
C PRO A 228 0.89 4.19 10.46
N LEU A 229 1.45 2.98 10.57
CA LEU A 229 0.91 1.80 9.92
C LEU A 229 -0.44 1.43 10.55
N THR A 230 -1.43 1.12 9.71
CA THR A 230 -2.77 0.68 10.14
C THR A 230 -2.99 -0.78 9.75
N TRP A 231 -4.00 -1.44 10.32
CA TRP A 231 -4.29 -2.84 9.99
C TRP A 231 -4.61 -3.06 8.50
N SER A 232 -5.37 -2.15 7.87
CA SER A 232 -5.72 -2.25 6.45
C SER A 232 -4.48 -2.27 5.56
N TYR A 233 -3.58 -1.30 5.73
CA TYR A 233 -2.33 -1.24 4.96
C TYR A 233 -1.33 -2.31 5.39
N GLY A 234 -1.35 -2.77 6.65
CA GLY A 234 -0.59 -3.93 7.09
C GLY A 234 -0.94 -5.20 6.31
N LYS A 235 -2.23 -5.42 6.01
CA LYS A 235 -2.68 -6.52 5.14
C LYS A 235 -2.18 -6.38 3.70
N CYS A 236 -2.27 -5.18 3.14
CA CYS A 236 -1.78 -4.88 1.78
C CYS A 236 -0.26 -5.15 1.66
N MET A 237 0.54 -4.60 2.58
CA MET A 237 1.98 -4.83 2.61
C MET A 237 2.33 -6.30 2.83
N PHE A 238 1.59 -7.01 3.70
CA PHE A 238 1.79 -8.45 3.87
C PHE A 238 1.55 -9.21 2.57
N ALA A 239 0.43 -8.94 1.89
CA ALA A 239 0.10 -9.61 0.64
C ALA A 239 1.14 -9.35 -0.46
N TYR A 240 1.70 -8.14 -0.53
CA TYR A 240 2.72 -7.77 -1.51
C TYR A 240 4.09 -8.41 -1.20
N PHE A 241 4.59 -8.30 0.03
CA PHE A 241 5.96 -8.70 0.37
C PHE A 241 6.10 -10.16 0.82
N LYS A 242 5.00 -10.90 1.06
CA LYS A 242 5.11 -12.28 1.54
C LYS A 242 5.77 -13.19 0.49
N PRO A 243 6.55 -14.19 0.93
CA PRO A 243 7.07 -15.20 0.02
C PRO A 243 5.93 -15.93 -0.72
N LYS A 244 6.12 -16.21 -2.02
CA LYS A 244 5.13 -16.94 -2.84
C LYS A 244 4.83 -18.34 -2.32
N MET A 245 5.84 -19.00 -1.74
CA MET A 245 5.71 -20.30 -1.11
C MET A 245 6.14 -20.17 0.35
N LEU A 246 5.40 -20.82 1.25
CA LEU A 246 5.82 -20.95 2.63
C LEU A 246 7.10 -21.82 2.69
N PRO A 247 8.10 -21.42 3.50
CA PRO A 247 9.29 -22.24 3.70
C PRO A 247 8.92 -23.54 4.41
N GLU A 248 9.68 -24.61 4.15
CA GLU A 248 9.56 -25.88 4.87
C GLU A 248 10.42 -25.87 6.15
N PHE A 249 9.97 -26.58 7.19
CA PHE A 249 10.65 -26.61 8.49
C PHE A 249 12.11 -27.13 8.40
N ASP A 250 12.39 -28.02 7.45
CA ASP A 250 13.72 -28.59 7.14
C ASP A 250 14.41 -27.90 5.96
N GLY A 251 13.78 -26.88 5.36
CA GLY A 251 14.35 -26.07 4.29
C GLY A 251 15.64 -25.33 4.68
N TYR A 252 16.37 -24.84 3.68
CA TYR A 252 17.59 -24.07 3.91
C TYR A 252 17.31 -22.65 4.39
N LYS A 253 18.25 -22.05 5.12
CA LYS A 253 18.18 -20.65 5.58
C LYS A 253 17.97 -19.65 4.42
N THR A 254 18.48 -19.97 3.23
CA THR A 254 18.29 -19.15 2.02
C THR A 254 16.84 -19.08 1.55
N SER A 255 16.00 -20.02 1.98
CA SER A 255 14.56 -20.06 1.70
C SER A 255 13.73 -19.30 2.73
N SER A 256 14.33 -18.85 3.84
CA SER A 256 13.70 -18.00 4.85
C SER A 256 13.65 -16.55 4.37
N MET A 257 12.72 -15.76 4.95
CA MET A 257 12.64 -14.32 4.72
C MET A 257 13.93 -13.56 5.09
N SER A 258 14.09 -12.36 4.53
CA SER A 258 15.17 -11.43 4.87
C SER A 258 14.93 -10.73 6.22
N GLY A 259 15.97 -10.10 6.78
CA GLY A 259 15.83 -9.29 7.99
C GLY A 259 14.94 -8.05 7.82
N ASP A 260 14.90 -7.45 6.62
CA ASP A 260 13.99 -6.33 6.36
C ASP A 260 12.53 -6.77 6.40
N LEU A 261 12.25 -7.94 5.81
CA LEU A 261 10.90 -8.51 5.79
C LEU A 261 10.45 -8.93 7.20
N GLU A 262 11.37 -9.45 8.02
CA GLU A 262 11.10 -9.70 9.45
C GLU A 262 10.70 -8.42 10.19
N ASN A 263 11.43 -7.32 9.99
CA ASN A 263 11.13 -6.04 10.64
C ASN A 263 9.75 -5.51 10.22
N LEU A 264 9.38 -5.64 8.95
CA LEU A 264 8.05 -5.31 8.46
C LEU A 264 6.98 -6.16 9.16
N PHE A 265 7.18 -7.47 9.20
CA PHE A 265 6.20 -8.39 9.76
C PHE A 265 6.01 -8.15 11.26
N LEU A 266 7.08 -7.88 12.01
CA LEU A 266 6.96 -7.44 13.40
C LEU A 266 6.12 -6.16 13.54
N ARG A 267 6.28 -5.17 12.67
CA ARG A 267 5.43 -3.96 12.69
C ARG A 267 3.97 -4.29 12.39
N ILE A 268 3.71 -5.18 11.44
CA ILE A 268 2.36 -5.65 11.11
C ILE A 268 1.74 -6.36 12.33
N THR A 269 2.48 -7.19 13.05
CA THR A 269 1.94 -7.87 14.25
C THR A 269 1.46 -6.90 15.34
N LYS A 270 2.05 -5.70 15.44
CA LYS A 270 1.67 -4.68 16.42
C LYS A 270 0.34 -4.00 16.12
N VAL A 271 -0.08 -4.00 14.85
CA VAL A 271 -1.32 -3.36 14.39
C VAL A 271 -2.46 -4.37 14.19
N ILE A 272 -2.25 -5.65 14.52
CA ILE A 272 -3.31 -6.67 14.55
C ILE A 272 -4.36 -6.27 15.61
N PRO A 273 -5.66 -6.19 15.24
CA PRO A 273 -6.75 -5.91 16.17
C PRO A 273 -6.78 -6.93 17.33
N SER A 274 -7.18 -6.50 18.52
CA SER A 274 -7.19 -7.35 19.73
C SER A 274 -8.01 -8.63 19.57
N GLY A 275 -9.10 -8.61 18.79
CA GLY A 275 -9.92 -9.80 18.51
C GLY A 275 -9.28 -10.83 17.55
N GLU A 276 -8.14 -10.51 16.94
CA GLU A 276 -7.40 -11.38 16.02
C GLU A 276 -6.03 -11.80 16.60
N ARG A 277 -5.86 -11.74 17.94
CA ARG A 277 -4.59 -12.09 18.61
C ARG A 277 -4.61 -13.50 19.21
N PRO A 278 -3.44 -14.18 19.26
CA PRO A 278 -3.34 -15.54 19.80
C PRO A 278 -3.45 -15.62 21.33
N GLU A 279 -3.47 -14.47 22.01
CA GLU A 279 -3.26 -14.33 23.46
C GLU A 279 -4.17 -15.23 24.30
N ASP A 280 -5.44 -15.39 23.90
CA ASP A 280 -6.44 -16.19 24.63
C ASP A 280 -6.24 -17.71 24.50
N SER A 281 -5.42 -18.17 23.55
CA SER A 281 -5.24 -19.61 23.24
C SER A 281 -3.85 -20.14 23.58
N VAL A 282 -2.86 -19.26 23.77
CA VAL A 282 -1.46 -19.63 24.06
C VAL A 282 -1.35 -20.54 25.30
N GLU A 283 -2.09 -20.24 26.36
CA GLU A 283 -2.07 -21.05 27.59
C GLU A 283 -2.55 -22.49 27.37
N LYS A 284 -3.55 -22.70 26.50
CA LYS A 284 -4.05 -24.03 26.15
C LYS A 284 -3.00 -24.84 25.39
N ILE A 285 -2.28 -24.19 24.46
CA ILE A 285 -1.19 -24.82 23.72
C ILE A 285 -0.07 -25.23 24.67
N HIS A 286 0.30 -24.37 25.63
CA HIS A 286 1.28 -24.71 26.65
C HIS A 286 0.84 -25.89 27.52
N ALA A 287 -0.40 -25.87 28.03
CA ALA A 287 -0.93 -26.96 28.83
C ALA A 287 -0.92 -28.30 28.09
N TYR A 288 -1.25 -28.30 26.80
CA TYR A 288 -1.18 -29.49 25.96
C TYR A 288 0.26 -29.98 25.76
N ILE A 289 1.18 -29.09 25.40
CA ILE A 289 2.60 -29.45 25.17
C ILE A 289 3.26 -30.01 26.44
N ASP A 290 2.95 -29.42 27.59
CA ASP A 290 3.53 -29.81 28.87
C ASP A 290 2.78 -31.00 29.51
N GLY A 291 1.78 -31.57 28.82
CA GLY A 291 1.01 -32.74 29.27
C GLY A 291 0.09 -32.47 30.47
N SER A 292 -0.21 -31.19 30.74
CA SER A 292 -1.13 -30.76 31.81
C SER A 292 -2.59 -30.76 31.35
N SER A 293 -2.84 -30.87 30.04
CA SER A 293 -4.17 -31.09 29.46
C SER A 293 -4.07 -32.08 28.29
N ASP A 294 -5.05 -32.96 28.16
CA ASP A 294 -5.23 -33.87 27.01
C ASP A 294 -6.06 -33.22 25.89
N ASP A 295 -6.51 -31.97 26.07
CA ASP A 295 -7.30 -31.24 25.08
C ASP A 295 -6.44 -30.91 23.86
N VAL A 296 -6.69 -31.61 22.75
CA VAL A 296 -6.01 -31.34 21.48
C VAL A 296 -6.27 -29.90 21.05
N PRO A 297 -5.23 -29.13 20.70
CA PRO A 297 -5.39 -27.80 20.15
C PRO A 297 -6.32 -27.76 18.94
N THR A 298 -7.44 -27.06 19.09
CA THR A 298 -8.38 -26.82 18.00
C THR A 298 -8.63 -25.34 17.86
N LEU A 299 -8.89 -24.90 16.62
CA LEU A 299 -9.38 -23.56 16.36
C LEU A 299 -10.74 -23.40 17.08
N SER A 300 -10.87 -22.37 17.90
CA SER A 300 -12.08 -22.17 18.69
C SER A 300 -13.30 -21.96 17.79
N ALA A 301 -14.42 -22.60 18.14
CA ALA A 301 -15.66 -22.47 17.37
C ALA A 301 -16.10 -20.99 17.32
N GLY A 302 -16.12 -20.41 16.12
CA GLY A 302 -16.45 -19.00 15.89
C GLY A 302 -15.25 -18.10 15.56
N VAL A 303 -14.02 -18.57 15.75
CA VAL A 303 -12.80 -17.92 15.24
C VAL A 303 -12.47 -18.54 13.90
N SER A 304 -13.04 -18.02 12.82
CA SER A 304 -12.39 -18.22 11.52
C SER A 304 -11.10 -17.39 11.54
N PRO A 305 -9.98 -17.84 10.96
CA PRO A 305 -8.87 -16.95 10.70
C PRO A 305 -9.41 -15.90 9.70
N ASN A 306 -9.84 -14.75 10.21
CA ASN A 306 -10.57 -13.76 9.42
C ASN A 306 -9.64 -13.07 8.40
N SER A 307 -8.32 -13.28 8.51
CA SER A 307 -7.31 -12.67 7.67
C SER A 307 -6.22 -13.69 7.30
N PRO A 308 -5.87 -13.84 6.00
CA PRO A 308 -4.71 -14.62 5.54
C PRO A 308 -3.39 -14.19 6.18
N VAL A 309 -3.33 -12.98 6.75
CA VAL A 309 -2.15 -12.49 7.46
C VAL A 309 -1.89 -13.32 8.72
N VAL A 310 -2.87 -13.50 9.60
CA VAL A 310 -2.65 -14.18 10.89
C VAL A 310 -2.42 -15.69 10.73
N THR A 311 -2.83 -16.27 9.61
CA THR A 311 -2.57 -17.68 9.28
C THR A 311 -1.15 -17.95 8.81
N GLU A 312 -0.40 -16.93 8.38
CA GLU A 312 0.92 -17.12 7.76
C GLU A 312 2.04 -16.32 8.47
N ILE A 313 1.74 -15.13 8.98
CA ILE A 313 2.77 -14.20 9.50
C ILE A 313 3.54 -14.78 10.70
N PHE A 314 2.86 -15.51 11.59
CA PHE A 314 3.48 -16.07 12.78
C PHE A 314 4.40 -17.23 12.43
N TYR A 315 3.99 -18.13 11.52
CA TYR A 315 4.86 -19.17 10.98
C TYR A 315 6.10 -18.58 10.29
N LEU A 316 5.90 -17.61 9.42
CA LEU A 316 6.97 -16.97 8.66
C LEU A 316 8.01 -16.32 9.59
N LEU A 317 7.56 -15.64 10.66
CA LEU A 317 8.45 -15.12 11.72
C LEU A 317 9.14 -16.25 12.51
N ALA A 318 8.42 -17.35 12.81
CA ALA A 318 8.98 -18.48 13.53
C ALA A 318 10.11 -19.17 12.76
N ASP A 319 9.90 -19.42 11.47
CA ASP A 319 10.89 -19.99 10.56
C ASP A 319 12.14 -19.10 10.52
N TYR A 320 11.97 -17.79 10.31
CA TYR A 320 13.09 -16.84 10.32
C TYR A 320 13.96 -16.96 11.57
N TYR A 321 13.34 -16.90 12.75
CA TYR A 321 14.08 -16.97 14.01
C TYR A 321 14.70 -18.35 14.23
N PHE A 322 14.03 -19.41 13.79
CA PHE A 322 14.56 -20.77 13.87
C PHE A 322 15.82 -20.93 13.02
N LYS A 323 15.79 -20.53 11.74
CA LYS A 323 16.96 -20.60 10.84
C LYS A 323 18.10 -19.68 11.28
N ASN A 324 17.81 -18.63 12.06
CA ASN A 324 18.81 -17.77 12.70
C ASN A 324 19.27 -18.27 14.09
N LYS A 325 18.86 -19.47 14.51
CA LYS A 325 19.19 -20.08 15.81
C LYS A 325 18.71 -19.28 17.04
N GLU A 326 17.75 -18.38 16.86
CA GLU A 326 17.07 -17.65 17.94
C GLU A 326 15.89 -18.46 18.48
N PHE A 327 16.18 -19.66 19.01
CA PHE A 327 15.17 -20.65 19.37
C PHE A 327 14.11 -20.15 20.37
N GLY A 328 14.46 -19.20 21.25
CA GLY A 328 13.52 -18.61 22.20
C GLY A 328 12.39 -17.83 21.51
N LYS A 329 12.73 -17.01 20.50
CA LYS A 329 11.74 -16.26 19.71
C LYS A 329 10.98 -17.19 18.78
N ALA A 330 11.67 -18.12 18.12
CA ALA A 330 11.06 -19.11 17.24
C ALA A 330 9.95 -19.89 17.96
N ASN A 331 10.23 -20.37 19.19
CA ASN A 331 9.26 -21.10 20.01
C ASN A 331 7.99 -20.29 20.27
N ARG A 332 8.13 -19.01 20.65
CA ARG A 332 6.98 -18.10 20.85
C ARG A 332 6.14 -17.94 19.59
N PHE A 333 6.79 -17.73 18.45
CA PHE A 333 6.09 -17.52 17.18
C PHE A 333 5.44 -18.81 16.65
N TYR A 334 6.06 -19.98 16.82
CA TYR A 334 5.42 -21.26 16.49
C TYR A 334 4.18 -21.52 17.35
N ILE A 335 4.21 -21.21 18.64
CA ILE A 335 3.03 -21.35 19.51
C ILE A 335 1.91 -20.40 19.07
N ASN A 336 2.24 -19.15 18.74
CA ASN A 336 1.28 -18.21 18.19
C ASN A 336 0.66 -18.73 16.88
N ASP A 337 1.46 -19.33 16.01
CA ASP A 337 0.97 -19.90 14.75
C ASP A 337 0.01 -21.07 14.99
N ILE A 338 0.35 -21.99 15.90
CA ILE A 338 -0.48 -23.15 16.27
C ILE A 338 -1.85 -22.70 16.81
N CYS A 339 -1.95 -21.52 17.45
CA CYS A 339 -3.23 -20.97 17.89
C CYS A 339 -4.20 -20.70 16.71
N PHE A 340 -3.68 -20.38 15.51
CA PHE A 340 -4.47 -20.12 14.30
C PHE A 340 -4.47 -21.28 13.32
N CYS A 341 -3.41 -22.08 13.30
CA CYS A 341 -3.18 -23.17 12.35
C CYS A 341 -2.75 -24.45 13.10
N PRO A 342 -3.61 -25.02 13.96
CA PRO A 342 -3.22 -26.17 14.80
C PRO A 342 -2.88 -27.42 13.98
N ASN A 343 -3.33 -27.50 12.73
CA ASN A 343 -3.06 -28.62 11.83
C ASN A 343 -1.80 -28.44 10.97
N ARG A 344 -1.07 -27.31 11.07
CA ARG A 344 0.16 -27.09 10.30
C ARG A 344 1.29 -27.95 10.86
N LEU A 345 1.63 -29.01 10.15
CA LEU A 345 2.71 -29.95 10.52
C LEU A 345 4.03 -29.22 10.78
N ASP A 346 4.41 -28.31 9.88
CA ASP A 346 5.67 -27.59 9.95
C ASP A 346 5.83 -26.75 11.22
N SER A 347 4.73 -26.20 11.76
CA SER A 347 4.76 -25.44 13.01
C SER A 347 5.05 -26.34 14.21
N TRP A 348 4.48 -27.54 14.25
CA TRP A 348 4.76 -28.53 15.28
C TRP A 348 6.19 -29.08 15.16
N ALA A 349 6.61 -29.44 13.95
CA ALA A 349 7.96 -29.94 13.68
C ALA A 349 9.02 -28.89 14.04
N GLY A 350 8.84 -27.66 13.57
CA GLY A 350 9.71 -26.52 13.87
C GLY A 350 9.77 -26.20 15.37
N LEU A 351 8.64 -26.27 16.07
CA LEU A 351 8.58 -26.07 17.52
C LEU A 351 9.36 -27.15 18.29
N ALA A 352 9.20 -28.43 17.91
CA ALA A 352 9.92 -29.54 18.52
C ALA A 352 11.44 -29.39 18.32
N LEU A 353 11.88 -29.08 17.09
CA LEU A 353 13.29 -28.83 16.78
C LEU A 353 13.84 -27.61 17.53
N ALA A 354 13.07 -26.52 17.63
CA ALA A 354 13.50 -25.34 18.39
C ALA A 354 13.67 -25.65 19.88
N LYS A 355 12.78 -26.46 20.47
CA LYS A 355 12.91 -26.93 21.85
C LYS A 355 14.15 -27.83 22.02
N SER A 356 14.39 -28.77 21.09
CA SER A 356 15.59 -29.62 21.10
C SER A 356 16.87 -28.79 21.05
N GLY A 357 16.99 -27.88 20.08
CA GLY A 357 18.16 -27.00 19.94
C GLY A 357 18.42 -26.14 21.18
N ARG A 358 17.37 -25.68 21.87
CA ARG A 358 17.51 -24.94 23.14
C ARG A 358 18.04 -25.84 24.26
N LEU A 359 17.62 -27.11 24.32
CA LEU A 359 18.11 -28.07 25.30
C LEU A 359 19.57 -28.43 25.03
N GLU A 360 19.94 -28.68 23.78
CA GLU A 360 21.33 -28.94 23.37
C GLU A 360 22.27 -27.79 23.73
N LEU A 361 21.88 -26.54 23.45
CA LEU A 361 22.67 -25.37 23.85
C LEU A 361 22.88 -25.28 25.37
N LYS A 362 21.83 -25.60 26.16
CA LYS A 362 21.93 -25.62 27.62
C LYS A 362 22.87 -26.72 28.10
N LEU A 363 22.74 -27.94 27.58
CA LEU A 363 23.60 -29.08 27.94
C LEU A 363 25.07 -28.76 27.65
N ASN A 364 25.37 -28.27 26.44
CA ASN A 364 26.72 -27.89 26.04
C ASN A 364 27.31 -26.78 26.95
N SER A 365 26.48 -25.84 27.40
CA SER A 365 26.93 -24.78 28.32
C SER A 365 27.24 -25.30 29.74
N CYS A 366 26.57 -26.36 30.17
CA CYS A 366 26.86 -27.02 31.45
C CYS A 366 28.16 -27.82 31.37
N ASP A 367 28.39 -28.55 30.28
CA ASP A 367 29.63 -29.29 30.05
C ASP A 367 30.85 -28.38 29.97
N ALA A 368 30.72 -27.22 29.31
CA ALA A 368 31.79 -26.23 29.24
C ALA A 368 32.17 -25.68 30.63
N LYS A 369 31.18 -25.43 31.49
CA LYS A 369 31.42 -24.97 32.87
C LYS A 369 32.07 -26.05 33.74
N LEU A 370 31.67 -27.31 33.59
CA LEU A 370 32.29 -28.43 34.28
C LEU A 370 33.75 -28.63 33.85
N ARG A 371 34.06 -28.44 32.57
CA ARG A 371 35.44 -28.52 32.06
C ARG A 371 36.32 -27.32 32.41
N ALA A 372 35.74 -26.14 32.63
CA ALA A 372 36.49 -24.94 33.04
C ALA A 372 36.67 -24.81 34.57
N GLY A 373 35.99 -25.66 35.35
CA GLY A 373 36.12 -25.75 36.81
C GLY A 373 37.01 -26.91 37.28
N LEU A 374 37.65 -27.62 36.35
CA LEU A 374 38.77 -28.54 36.54
C LEU A 374 40.04 -27.85 36.01
#